data_AF-A0A0F8YPZ9-F1
#
_entry.id   AF-A0A0F8YPZ9-F1
#
_cell.length_a   1.000
_cell.length_b   1.000
_cell.length_c   1.000
_cell.angle_alpha   90.00
_cell.angle_beta   90.00
_cell.angle_gamma   90.00
#
_symmetry.space_group_name_H-M   'P 1'
#
loop_
_entity.id
_entity.type
_entity.pdbx_description
1 polymer ?
#
loop_
_entity_poly.entity_id
_entity_poly.type
_entity_poly.pdbx_seq_one_letter_code
_entity_poly.pdbx_strand_id
1 'polypeptide(L)'
;TCNVAKSLGVQDFHVRPVDLERKDYSGQRADLDMEKVVEVFARCHEMETPDFRVLTVTHKYDQDFHVKHDFTRCLASPLVAQICTDKKMYVCVDHRLEPRFEIQEWGSAEHRRLLEGISPDGECGRCTWGEYNKQVAAIESDSMCRSFP
;
A
#
# COMPACT_ATOMS: atom_id res chain seq x y z
N THR A 1 5.56 21.76 -6.18
CA THR A 1 5.32 20.39 -6.72
C THR A 1 4.03 20.32 -7.51
N CYS A 2 2.85 20.62 -6.93
CA CYS A 2 1.58 20.70 -7.69
C CYS A 2 1.60 21.76 -8.81
N ASN A 3 2.10 22.97 -8.51
CA ASN A 3 2.31 24.03 -9.52
C ASN A 3 3.13 23.58 -10.73
N VAL A 4 4.18 22.80 -10.49
CA VAL A 4 5.07 22.30 -11.56
C VAL A 4 4.31 21.29 -12.41
N ALA A 5 3.62 20.34 -11.79
CA ALA A 5 2.79 19.36 -12.48
C ALA A 5 1.77 20.04 -13.40
N LYS A 6 1.02 21.02 -12.88
CA LYS A 6 0.07 21.80 -13.68
C LYS A 6 0.73 22.54 -14.84
N SER A 7 1.89 23.17 -14.61
CA SER A 7 2.62 23.90 -15.67
C SER A 7 3.15 23.00 -16.79
N LEU A 8 3.37 21.72 -16.49
CA LEU A 8 3.80 20.71 -17.47
C LEU A 8 2.62 20.11 -18.26
N GLY A 9 1.38 20.52 -17.96
CA GLY A 9 0.18 20.04 -18.66
C GLY A 9 -0.19 18.59 -18.33
N VAL A 10 0.21 18.06 -17.16
CA VAL A 10 -0.31 16.76 -16.72
C VAL A 10 -1.80 16.87 -16.39
N GLN A 11 -2.54 15.78 -16.52
CA GLN A 11 -3.97 15.77 -16.22
C GLN A 11 -4.26 15.38 -14.76
N ASP A 12 -3.45 14.47 -14.20
CA ASP A 12 -3.65 13.93 -12.86
C ASP A 12 -2.38 14.11 -12.03
N PHE A 13 -2.53 14.67 -10.82
CA PHE A 13 -1.45 14.82 -9.86
C PHE A 13 -1.78 14.07 -8.57
N HIS A 14 -1.02 13.02 -8.29
CA HIS A 14 -1.15 12.27 -7.04
C HIS A 14 -0.31 12.94 -5.95
N VAL A 15 -0.97 13.37 -4.88
CA VAL A 15 -0.32 13.88 -3.67
C VAL A 15 -0.56 12.91 -2.52
N ARG A 16 0.48 12.61 -1.75
CA ARG A 16 0.37 11.72 -0.61
C ARG A 16 1.37 12.12 0.47
N PRO A 17 1.06 11.86 1.74
CA PRO A 17 2.06 11.89 2.79
C PRO A 17 3.08 10.77 2.53
N VAL A 18 4.33 11.07 2.87
CA VAL A 18 5.39 10.07 2.87
C VAL A 18 5.63 9.68 4.32
N ASP A 19 5.37 8.41 4.58
CA ASP A 19 5.64 7.78 5.86
C ASP A 19 7.10 7.31 5.96
N LEU A 20 7.65 7.35 7.17
CA LEU A 20 8.96 6.84 7.57
C LEU A 20 8.86 5.63 8.52
N GLU A 21 7.67 5.09 8.79
CA GLU A 21 7.43 3.90 9.65
C GLU A 21 7.78 2.58 8.97
N ARG A 22 8.53 2.61 7.85
CA ARG A 22 9.07 1.38 7.28
C ARG A 22 9.96 0.67 8.29
N LYS A 23 9.81 -0.65 8.41
CA LYS A 23 10.62 -1.49 9.32
C LYS A 23 12.13 -1.42 9.09
N ASP A 24 12.57 -1.03 7.89
CA ASP A 24 13.99 -0.88 7.52
C ASP A 24 14.51 0.55 7.76
N TYR A 25 13.66 1.48 8.21
CA TYR A 25 14.06 2.83 8.57
C TYR A 25 14.57 2.88 10.02
N SER A 26 15.85 3.25 10.17
CA SER A 26 16.52 3.40 11.48
C SER A 26 16.63 4.85 11.93
N GLY A 27 16.09 5.81 11.17
CA GLY A 27 16.12 7.23 11.51
C GLY A 27 15.04 7.62 12.52
N GLN A 28 15.09 8.87 12.95
CA GLN A 28 14.04 9.43 13.80
C GLN A 28 12.74 9.52 13.00
N ARG A 29 11.66 8.92 13.54
CA ARG A 29 10.33 9.07 12.95
C ARG A 29 9.97 10.55 12.88
N ALA A 30 9.50 10.99 11.72
CA ALA A 30 9.03 12.35 11.56
C ALA A 30 7.78 12.54 12.40
N ASP A 31 7.78 13.57 13.24
CA ASP A 31 6.55 14.09 13.82
C ASP A 31 5.81 14.84 12.71
N LEU A 32 4.79 14.20 12.13
CA LEU A 32 4.06 14.77 11.02
C LEU A 32 3.16 15.89 11.52
N ASP A 33 3.46 17.11 11.10
CA ASP A 33 2.57 18.26 11.30
C ASP A 33 1.30 18.07 10.45
N MET A 34 0.26 17.54 11.11
CA MET A 34 -0.96 17.12 10.44
C MET A 34 -1.78 18.27 9.88
N GLU A 35 -1.79 19.40 10.58
CA GLU A 35 -2.44 20.61 10.10
C GLU A 35 -1.80 21.07 8.79
N LYS A 36 -0.47 21.03 8.72
CA LYS A 36 0.27 21.37 7.51
C LYS A 36 0.05 20.39 6.36
N VAL A 37 -0.09 19.09 6.63
CA VAL A 37 -0.43 18.09 5.59
C VAL A 37 -1.79 18.42 4.97
N VAL A 38 -2.79 18.70 5.80
CA VAL A 38 -4.14 19.08 5.36
C VAL A 38 -4.10 20.41 4.59
N GLU A 39 -3.34 21.40 5.07
CA GLU A 39 -3.15 22.69 4.37
C GLU A 39 -2.54 22.47 2.97
N VAL A 40 -1.51 21.64 2.86
CA VAL A 40 -0.87 21.32 1.58
C VAL A 40 -1.85 20.65 0.62
N PHE A 41 -2.69 19.74 1.10
CA PHE A 41 -3.72 19.11 0.28
C PHE A 41 -4.74 20.14 -0.20
N ALA A 42 -5.27 20.97 0.70
CA ALA A 42 -6.23 22.02 0.36
C ALA A 42 -5.66 22.95 -0.74
N ARG A 43 -4.43 23.42 -0.56
CA ARG A 43 -3.74 24.27 -1.55
C ARG A 43 -3.50 23.58 -2.89
N CYS A 44 -3.32 22.25 -2.91
CA CYS A 44 -3.24 21.53 -4.17
C CYS A 44 -4.61 21.47 -4.85
N HIS A 45 -5.69 21.21 -4.10
CA HIS A 45 -7.05 21.13 -4.62
C HIS A 45 -7.59 22.47 -5.14
N GLU A 46 -7.17 23.61 -4.57
CA GLU A 46 -7.45 24.96 -5.12
C GLU A 46 -6.96 25.15 -6.56
N MET A 47 -6.00 24.33 -7.00
CA MET A 47 -5.44 24.40 -8.34
C MET A 47 -6.19 23.58 -9.38
N GLU A 48 -7.19 22.79 -8.98
CA GLU A 48 -7.93 21.92 -9.88
C GLU A 48 -8.64 22.71 -10.99
N THR A 49 -8.67 22.14 -12.17
CA THR A 49 -9.39 22.63 -13.35
C THR A 49 -10.03 21.45 -14.07
N PRO A 50 -10.90 21.66 -15.08
CA PRO A 50 -11.42 20.55 -15.88
C PRO A 50 -10.32 19.64 -16.49
N ASP A 51 -9.14 20.20 -16.73
CA ASP A 51 -7.99 19.50 -17.35
C ASP A 51 -6.88 19.13 -16.34
N PHE A 52 -7.06 19.42 -15.04
CA PHE A 52 -6.06 19.13 -14.00
C PHE A 52 -6.75 18.72 -12.70
N ARG A 53 -6.57 17.46 -12.28
CA ARG A 53 -7.15 16.88 -11.07
C ARG A 53 -6.07 16.56 -10.05
N VAL A 54 -6.40 16.75 -8.78
CA VAL A 54 -5.54 16.38 -7.66
C VAL A 54 -6.14 15.18 -6.95
N LEU A 55 -5.32 14.16 -6.76
CA LEU A 55 -5.72 12.91 -6.12
C LEU A 55 -4.91 12.75 -4.83
N THR A 56 -5.57 12.95 -3.70
CA THR A 56 -5.01 12.73 -2.37
C THR A 56 -5.07 11.25 -2.02
N VAL A 57 -3.91 10.64 -1.72
CA VAL A 57 -3.81 9.21 -1.38
C VAL A 57 -3.59 9.05 0.12
N THR A 58 -4.69 8.87 0.85
CA THR A 58 -4.69 8.73 2.32
C THR A 58 -5.19 7.38 2.84
N HIS A 59 -5.84 6.57 2.00
CA HIS A 59 -6.44 5.28 2.37
C HIS A 59 -5.48 4.23 2.96
N LYS A 60 -4.17 4.48 2.92
CA LYS A 60 -3.12 3.63 3.47
C LYS A 60 -2.80 3.94 4.93
N TYR A 61 -3.39 5.01 5.46
CA TYR A 61 -3.12 5.53 6.78
C TYR A 61 -4.41 5.70 7.57
N ASP A 62 -4.30 5.77 8.89
CA ASP A 62 -5.41 6.12 9.78
C ASP A 62 -5.59 7.65 9.90
N GLN A 63 -6.41 8.09 10.87
CA GLN A 63 -6.71 9.50 11.08
C GLN A 63 -5.50 10.30 11.57
N ASP A 64 -4.56 9.62 12.23
CA ASP A 64 -3.31 10.18 12.75
C ASP A 64 -2.14 9.95 11.76
N PHE A 65 -2.45 9.44 10.57
CA PHE A 65 -1.53 9.13 9.48
C PHE A 65 -0.48 8.05 9.79
N HIS A 66 -0.76 7.19 10.77
CA HIS A 66 0.00 5.96 10.99
C HIS A 66 -0.36 4.91 9.95
N VAL A 67 0.58 3.98 9.70
CA VAL A 67 0.33 2.83 8.83
C VAL A 67 -0.85 2.04 9.35
N LYS A 68 -1.85 1.85 8.49
CA LYS A 68 -3.09 1.17 8.86
C LYS A 68 -3.18 -0.20 8.23
N HIS A 69 -3.45 -1.21 9.05
CA HIS A 69 -3.90 -2.53 8.62
C HIS A 69 -5.32 -2.78 9.11
N ASP A 70 -6.28 -2.72 8.19
CA ASP A 70 -7.68 -3.06 8.48
C ASP A 70 -7.95 -4.57 8.34
N PHE A 71 -6.92 -5.40 8.50
CA PHE A 71 -6.97 -6.84 8.27
C PHE A 71 -5.96 -7.56 9.16
N THR A 72 -6.31 -8.77 9.62
CA THR A 72 -5.48 -9.55 10.56
C THR A 72 -4.54 -10.52 9.87
N ARG A 73 -4.81 -10.87 8.60
CA ARG A 73 -3.99 -11.76 7.77
C ARG A 73 -3.93 -11.24 6.34
N CYS A 74 -2.83 -11.52 5.64
CA CYS A 74 -2.70 -11.10 4.24
C CYS A 74 -3.48 -12.06 3.32
N LEU A 75 -4.57 -11.57 2.74
CA LEU A 75 -5.41 -12.24 1.75
C LEU A 75 -5.06 -11.84 0.31
N ALA A 76 -4.32 -10.75 0.13
CA ALA A 76 -4.03 -10.20 -1.20
C ALA A 76 -2.75 -10.75 -1.85
N SER A 77 -1.73 -11.11 -1.07
CA SER A 77 -0.47 -11.65 -1.62
C SER A 77 -0.66 -12.88 -2.53
N PRO A 78 -1.58 -13.83 -2.26
CA PRO A 78 -1.86 -14.95 -3.16
C PRO A 78 -2.38 -14.56 -4.55
N LEU A 79 -2.87 -13.33 -4.74
CA LEU A 79 -3.54 -12.90 -5.97
C LEU A 79 -2.55 -12.50 -7.07
N VAL A 80 -1.31 -12.13 -6.74
CA VAL A 80 -0.35 -11.58 -7.72
C VAL A 80 1.08 -12.04 -7.43
N ALA A 81 1.66 -12.80 -8.35
CA ALA A 81 3.07 -13.16 -8.32
C ALA A 81 3.97 -11.96 -8.65
N GLN A 82 4.98 -11.69 -7.81
CA GLN A 82 5.93 -10.60 -8.01
C GLN A 82 7.27 -11.15 -8.52
N ILE A 83 7.47 -11.13 -9.84
CA ILE A 83 8.73 -11.53 -10.46
C ILE A 83 9.53 -10.27 -10.80
N CYS A 84 10.71 -10.15 -10.23
CA CYS A 84 11.59 -8.99 -10.40
C CYS A 84 12.57 -9.19 -11.56
N THR A 85 13.23 -8.11 -12.00
CA THR A 85 14.19 -8.14 -13.11
C THR A 85 15.47 -8.90 -12.80
N ASP A 86 15.76 -9.11 -11.51
CA ASP A 86 16.79 -10.02 -11.00
C ASP A 86 16.40 -11.51 -11.12
N LYS A 87 15.23 -11.80 -11.72
CA LYS A 87 14.62 -13.13 -11.89
C LYS A 87 14.21 -13.80 -10.57
N LYS A 88 14.18 -13.06 -9.47
CA LYS A 88 13.68 -13.56 -8.19
C LYS A 88 12.18 -13.33 -8.08
N MET A 89 11.53 -14.23 -7.35
CA MET A 89 10.10 -14.15 -7.08
C MET A 89 9.88 -13.86 -5.59
N TYR A 90 9.00 -12.90 -5.31
CA TYR A 90 8.62 -12.53 -3.96
C TYR A 90 7.11 -12.61 -3.79
N VAL A 91 6.63 -12.84 -2.57
CA VAL A 91 5.19 -12.89 -2.29
C VAL A 91 4.52 -11.51 -2.27
N CYS A 92 5.29 -10.44 -2.07
CA CYS A 92 4.75 -9.09 -1.95
C CYS A 92 5.67 -8.03 -2.56
N VAL A 93 5.04 -7.03 -3.18
CA VAL A 93 5.69 -5.90 -3.85
C VAL A 93 6.44 -4.99 -2.86
N ASP A 94 5.91 -4.89 -1.64
CA ASP A 94 6.49 -4.08 -0.56
C ASP A 94 7.61 -4.83 0.19
N HIS A 95 7.79 -6.14 -0.05
CA HIS A 95 8.84 -6.98 0.54
C HIS A 95 9.87 -7.48 -0.48
N ARG A 96 9.97 -6.85 -1.66
CA ARG A 96 11.03 -7.17 -2.62
C ARG A 96 12.39 -6.93 -2.01
N LEU A 97 13.36 -7.76 -2.39
CA LEU A 97 14.74 -7.76 -1.90
C LEU A 97 14.90 -8.24 -0.45
N GLU A 98 13.81 -8.59 0.24
CA GLU A 98 13.86 -9.21 1.55
C GLU A 98 13.92 -10.73 1.41
N PRO A 99 15.01 -11.41 1.83
CA PRO A 99 15.14 -12.86 1.66
C PRO A 99 14.01 -13.66 2.33
N ARG A 100 13.43 -13.12 3.42
CA ARG A 100 12.29 -13.75 4.12
C ARG A 100 11.07 -13.92 3.21
N PHE A 101 10.89 -13.09 2.19
CA PHE A 101 9.70 -13.08 1.34
C PHE A 101 9.97 -13.61 -0.07
N GLU A 102 11.20 -14.08 -0.33
CA GLU A 102 11.58 -14.73 -1.57
C GLU A 102 11.05 -16.18 -1.58
N ILE A 103 10.52 -16.61 -2.73
CA ILE A 103 10.05 -17.98 -2.96
C ILE A 103 10.59 -18.48 -4.30
N GLN A 104 10.78 -19.80 -4.41
CA GLN A 104 11.25 -20.40 -5.67
C GLN A 104 10.10 -20.75 -6.62
N GLU A 105 8.95 -21.14 -6.06
CA GLU A 105 7.81 -21.64 -6.83
C GLU A 105 6.48 -21.14 -6.26
N TRP A 106 5.68 -20.50 -7.11
CA TRP A 106 4.34 -20.02 -6.75
C TRP A 106 3.38 -21.18 -6.53
N GLY A 107 2.67 -21.18 -5.40
CA GLY A 107 1.72 -22.24 -5.06
C GLY A 107 2.37 -23.51 -4.48
N SER A 108 3.67 -23.50 -4.24
CA SER A 108 4.37 -24.55 -3.50
C SER A 108 3.97 -24.59 -2.02
N ALA A 109 4.39 -25.64 -1.30
CA ALA A 109 4.21 -25.71 0.15
C ALA A 109 5.07 -24.68 0.90
N GLU A 110 6.19 -24.24 0.33
CA GLU A 110 6.96 -23.10 0.82
C GLU A 110 6.11 -21.83 0.74
N HIS A 111 5.54 -21.53 -0.44
CA HIS A 111 4.69 -20.36 -0.64
C HIS A 111 3.52 -20.30 0.34
N ARG A 112 2.76 -21.40 0.49
CA ARG A 112 1.60 -21.44 1.40
C ARG A 112 1.99 -21.23 2.86
N ARG A 113 3.04 -21.92 3.34
CA ARG A 113 3.53 -21.75 4.72
C ARG A 113 4.05 -20.36 4.99
N LEU A 114 4.70 -19.75 3.99
CA LEU A 114 5.19 -18.39 4.09
C LEU A 114 4.02 -17.42 4.28
N LEU A 115 2.98 -17.51 3.45
CA LEU A 115 1.77 -16.67 3.56
C LEU A 115 1.07 -16.80 4.91
N GLU A 116 0.92 -18.03 5.43
CA GLU A 116 0.34 -18.30 6.75
C GLU A 116 1.15 -17.66 7.90
N GLY A 117 2.46 -17.50 7.70
CA GLY A 117 3.39 -16.94 8.69
C GLY A 117 3.60 -15.42 8.61
N ILE A 118 2.92 -14.71 7.70
CA ILE A 118 3.03 -13.24 7.61
C ILE A 118 2.18 -12.60 8.70
N SER A 119 2.81 -11.78 9.54
CA SER A 119 2.11 -10.89 10.48
C SER A 119 2.06 -9.45 9.92
N PRO A 120 0.89 -8.97 9.44
CA PRO A 120 0.78 -7.61 8.88
C PRO A 120 1.27 -6.52 9.84
N ASP A 121 0.86 -6.56 11.10
CA ASP A 121 1.16 -5.52 12.09
C ASP A 121 2.65 -5.40 12.43
N GLY A 122 3.40 -6.51 12.35
CA GLY A 122 4.83 -6.54 12.66
C GLY A 122 5.74 -6.44 11.44
N GLU A 123 5.26 -6.85 10.27
CA GLU A 123 6.13 -7.06 9.11
C GLU A 123 5.84 -6.14 7.95
N CYS A 124 4.62 -5.60 7.83
CA CYS A 124 4.22 -4.75 6.72
C CYS A 124 4.28 -3.29 7.13
N GLY A 125 5.36 -2.58 6.80
CA GLY A 125 5.44 -1.13 7.07
C GLY A 125 4.57 -0.27 6.13
N ARG A 126 4.08 -0.82 5.02
CA ARG A 126 3.16 -0.16 4.10
C ARG A 126 2.48 -1.23 3.27
N CYS A 127 1.15 -1.25 3.24
CA CYS A 127 0.43 -2.21 2.41
C CYS A 127 -0.02 -1.57 1.10
N THR A 128 0.63 -1.91 -0.01
CA THR A 128 0.13 -1.59 -1.36
C THR A 128 -1.18 -2.28 -1.66
N TRP A 129 -1.41 -3.45 -1.04
CA TRP A 129 -2.57 -4.30 -1.26
C TRP A 129 -3.68 -4.13 -0.21
N GLY A 130 -3.66 -3.08 0.62
CA GLY A 130 -4.60 -2.93 1.74
C GLY A 130 -6.07 -2.99 1.30
N GLU A 131 -6.41 -2.31 0.20
CA GLU A 131 -7.77 -2.34 -0.36
C GLU A 131 -8.15 -3.70 -0.94
N TYR A 132 -7.20 -4.46 -1.49
CA TYR A 132 -7.48 -5.82 -1.96
C TYR A 132 -7.77 -6.77 -0.80
N ASN A 133 -7.06 -6.62 0.33
CA ASN A 133 -7.37 -7.39 1.53
C ASN A 133 -8.80 -7.13 2.02
N LYS A 134 -9.24 -5.86 2.02
CA LYS A 134 -10.62 -5.49 2.36
C LYS A 134 -11.64 -6.10 1.40
N GLN A 135 -11.37 -6.03 0.09
CA GLN A 135 -12.25 -6.61 -0.92
C GLN A 135 -12.38 -8.13 -0.76
N VAL A 136 -11.27 -8.84 -0.57
CA VAL A 136 -11.31 -10.30 -0.37
C VAL A 136 -12.03 -10.65 0.94
N ALA A 137 -11.74 -9.94 2.03
CA ALA A 137 -12.44 -10.16 3.31
C ALA A 137 -13.95 -9.92 3.20
N ALA A 138 -14.37 -8.90 2.45
CA ALA A 138 -15.78 -8.66 2.18
C ALA A 138 -16.42 -9.85 1.44
N ILE A 139 -15.72 -10.42 0.45
CA ILE A 139 -16.20 -11.61 -0.29
C ILE A 139 -16.22 -12.86 0.59
N GLU A 140 -15.21 -13.08 1.47
CA GLU A 140 -15.22 -14.20 2.43
C GLU A 140 -16.46 -14.15 3.33
N SER A 141 -16.89 -12.94 3.70
CA SER A 141 -18.10 -12.73 4.50
C SER A 141 -19.40 -12.67 3.69
N ASP A 142 -19.32 -12.65 2.37
CA ASP A 142 -20.48 -12.50 1.49
C ASP A 142 -21.17 -13.85 1.24
N SER A 143 -22.31 -14.04 1.89
CA SER A 143 -23.20 -15.21 1.69
C SER A 143 -23.85 -15.28 0.29
N MET A 144 -23.75 -14.23 -0.52
CA MET A 144 -24.23 -14.21 -1.91
C MET A 144 -23.26 -14.92 -2.87
N CYS A 145 -21.99 -15.08 -2.48
CA CYS A 145 -21.02 -15.85 -3.23
C CYS A 145 -21.02 -17.30 -2.74
N ARG A 146 -21.36 -18.25 -3.62
CA ARG A 146 -21.39 -19.68 -3.31
C ARG A 146 -19.94 -20.19 -3.21
N SER A 147 -19.32 -20.00 -2.05
CA SER A 147 -17.98 -20.48 -1.67
C SER A 147 -16.84 -19.79 -2.45
N PHE A 148 -16.32 -18.69 -1.90
CA PHE A 148 -15.04 -18.15 -2.32
C PHE A 148 -13.91 -19.04 -1.74
N PRO A 149 -12.91 -19.46 -2.54
CA PRO A 149 -11.86 -20.39 -2.11
C PRO A 149 -10.89 -19.79 -1.11
#